data_AF-A0A957I2P4-F1
#
_entry.id   AF-A0A957I2P4-F1
#
_cell.length_a   1.000
_cell.length_b   1.000
_cell.length_c   1.000
_cell.angle_alpha   90.00
_cell.angle_beta   90.00
_cell.angle_gamma   90.00
#
_symmetry.space_group_name_H-M   'P 1'
#
loop_
_entity.id
_entity.type
_entity.pdbx_description
1 polymer ?
#
loop_
_entity_poly.entity_id
_entity_poly.type
_entity_poly.pdbx_seq_one_letter_code
_entity_poly.pdbx_strand_id
1 'polypeptide(L)'
;MAEIYALSPGAFERYVAGIFRRKGYRVKIRGGSGDLGVDLEVTNQHGKRAIVQCKRYQHTVGAEVVRELYGTLIHERAAHAFLVTTADISTAARDWSQGKPITLIDGETLVHIAYTLTT
;
A
#
# COMPACT_ATOMS: atom_id res chain seq x y z
N MET A 1 -11.37 -14.94 -4.20
CA MET A 1 -12.08 -13.74 -3.70
C MET A 1 -12.15 -13.68 -2.18
N ALA A 2 -12.59 -14.73 -1.48
CA ALA A 2 -12.65 -14.76 0.00
C ALA A 2 -11.28 -14.86 0.72
N GLU A 3 -10.23 -15.31 0.03
CA GLU A 3 -8.95 -15.64 0.67
C GLU A 3 -8.14 -14.42 1.14
N ILE A 4 -8.15 -13.29 0.40
CA ILE A 4 -7.37 -12.09 0.78
C ILE A 4 -7.86 -11.50 2.10
N TYR A 5 -9.18 -11.50 2.31
CA TYR A 5 -9.80 -10.99 3.54
C TYR A 5 -9.52 -11.88 4.76
N ALA A 6 -9.23 -13.17 4.53
CA ALA A 6 -8.89 -14.14 5.56
C ALA A 6 -7.40 -14.15 5.94
N LEU A 7 -6.54 -13.42 5.21
CA LEU A 7 -5.11 -13.37 5.50
C LEU A 7 -4.85 -12.69 6.86
N SER A 8 -3.88 -13.22 7.60
CA SER A 8 -3.28 -12.48 8.73
C SER A 8 -2.56 -11.23 8.23
N PRO A 9 -2.33 -10.20 9.08
CA PRO A 9 -1.63 -8.98 8.66
C PRO A 9 -0.30 -9.25 7.93
N GLY A 10 0.59 -10.05 8.53
CA GLY A 10 1.86 -10.40 7.88
C GLY A 10 1.72 -11.30 6.65
N ALA A 11 0.61 -12.04 6.48
CA ALA A 11 0.33 -12.74 5.24
C ALA A 11 -0.17 -11.79 4.14
N PHE A 12 -0.95 -10.78 4.52
CA PHE A 12 -1.40 -9.71 3.61
C PHE A 12 -0.22 -8.87 3.12
N GLU A 13 0.70 -8.47 3.99
CA GLU A 13 1.93 -7.76 3.59
C GLU A 13 2.76 -8.56 2.58
N ARG A 14 2.93 -9.87 2.82
CA ARG A 14 3.64 -10.77 1.89
C ARG A 14 2.91 -10.93 0.56
N TYR A 15 1.58 -10.97 0.59
CA TYR A 15 0.76 -11.01 -0.62
C TYR A 15 0.95 -9.74 -1.46
N VAL A 16 0.85 -8.56 -0.84
CA VAL A 16 1.08 -7.27 -1.48
C VAL A 16 2.52 -7.18 -2.02
N ALA A 17 3.51 -7.62 -1.25
CA ALA A 17 4.90 -7.72 -1.70
C ALA A 17 5.05 -8.57 -2.98
N GLY A 18 4.32 -9.68 -3.07
CA GLY A 18 4.27 -10.52 -4.26
C GLY A 18 3.72 -9.79 -5.50
N ILE A 19 2.67 -8.98 -5.33
CA ILE A 19 2.11 -8.14 -6.40
C ILE A 19 3.14 -7.14 -6.91
N PHE A 20 3.81 -6.42 -6.01
CA PHE A 20 4.84 -5.44 -6.40
C PHE A 20 6.02 -6.11 -7.12
N ARG A 21 6.46 -7.28 -6.65
CA ARG A 21 7.50 -8.07 -7.33
C ARG A 21 7.09 -8.45 -8.75
N ARG A 22 5.87 -8.96 -8.94
CA ARG A 22 5.34 -9.29 -10.28
C ARG A 22 5.22 -8.06 -11.19
N LYS A 23 4.99 -6.88 -10.62
CA LYS A 23 5.05 -5.59 -11.35
C LYS A 23 6.47 -5.08 -11.61
N GLY A 24 7.52 -5.86 -11.31
CA GLY A 24 8.91 -5.52 -11.60
C GLY A 24 9.60 -4.66 -10.54
N TYR A 25 9.01 -4.49 -9.36
CA TYR A 25 9.68 -3.79 -8.26
C TYR A 25 10.62 -4.72 -7.49
N ARG A 26 11.76 -4.18 -7.05
CA ARG A 26 12.50 -4.79 -5.94
C ARG A 26 11.76 -4.46 -4.64
N VAL A 27 11.53 -5.46 -3.80
CA VAL A 27 10.72 -5.33 -2.58
C VAL A 27 11.49 -5.80 -1.36
N LYS A 28 11.59 -4.93 -0.34
CA LYS A 28 12.08 -5.23 0.99
C LYS A 28 10.91 -5.12 1.98
N ILE A 29 10.63 -6.19 2.71
CA ILE A 29 9.67 -6.17 3.82
C ILE A 29 10.37 -5.53 5.01
N ARG A 30 9.75 -4.53 5.64
CA ARG A 30 10.29 -3.88 6.85
C ARG A 30 9.70 -4.45 8.12
N GLY A 31 8.37 -4.59 8.17
CA GLY A 31 7.53 -5.20 9.20
C GLY A 31 8.04 -5.16 10.65
N GLY A 32 7.35 -4.43 11.53
CA GLY A 32 7.53 -4.57 12.98
C GLY A 32 7.27 -3.29 13.76
N SER A 33 7.32 -3.37 15.09
CA SER A 33 7.16 -2.19 15.95
C SER A 33 8.25 -1.16 15.66
N GLY A 34 7.86 0.08 15.32
CA GLY A 34 8.78 1.20 15.09
C GLY A 34 9.11 1.48 13.62
N ASP A 35 8.43 0.85 12.67
CA ASP A 35 8.60 1.07 11.22
C ASP A 35 7.89 2.32 10.68
N LEU A 36 7.32 3.16 11.56
CA LEU A 36 6.53 4.35 11.22
C LEU A 36 5.36 4.05 10.26
N GLY A 37 4.87 2.80 10.28
CA GLY A 37 3.79 2.33 9.42
C GLY A 37 4.22 1.99 8.00
N VAL A 38 5.52 1.79 7.74
CA VAL A 38 6.04 1.31 6.46
C VAL A 38 6.19 -0.21 6.51
N ASP A 39 5.26 -0.92 5.88
CA ASP A 39 5.32 -2.38 5.81
C ASP A 39 6.32 -2.85 4.75
N LEU A 40 6.36 -2.17 3.59
CA LEU A 40 7.27 -2.48 2.48
C LEU A 40 8.02 -1.24 2.00
N GLU A 41 9.28 -1.44 1.64
CA GLU A 41 10.02 -0.54 0.77
C GLU A 41 10.13 -1.16 -0.62
N VAL A 42 9.76 -0.40 -1.65
CA VAL A 42 9.78 -0.85 -3.05
C VAL A 42 10.62 0.08 -3.90
N THR A 43 11.36 -0.47 -4.85
CA THR A 43 12.18 0.31 -5.79
C THR A 43 11.86 -0.14 -7.22
N ASN A 44 11.49 0.80 -8.08
CA ASN A 44 11.20 0.49 -9.48
C ASN A 44 12.50 0.27 -10.30
N GLN A 45 12.35 -0.13 -11.56
CA GLN A 45 13.47 -0.36 -12.48
C GLN A 45 14.38 0.86 -12.73
N HIS A 46 13.87 2.07 -12.46
CA HIS A 46 14.62 3.32 -12.59
C HIS A 46 15.30 3.75 -11.28
N GLY A 47 15.28 2.91 -10.24
CA GLY A 47 15.89 3.21 -8.95
C GLY A 47 15.08 4.15 -8.05
N LYS A 48 13.85 4.54 -8.43
CA LYS A 48 13.00 5.38 -7.58
C LYS A 48 12.41 4.56 -6.43
N ARG A 49 12.74 4.95 -5.19
CA ARG A 49 12.21 4.37 -3.94
C ARG A 49 10.79 4.86 -3.66
N ALA A 50 9.96 3.96 -3.19
CA ALA A 50 8.63 4.23 -2.65
C ALA A 50 8.38 3.40 -1.39
N ILE A 51 7.49 3.88 -0.53
CA ILE A 51 7.02 3.16 0.67
C ILE A 51 5.61 2.62 0.45
N VAL A 52 5.30 1.50 1.09
CA VAL A 52 3.98 0.89 1.04
C VAL A 52 3.49 0.66 2.46
N GLN A 53 2.29 1.17 2.75
CA GLN A 53 1.55 0.86 3.97
C GLN A 53 0.37 -0.05 3.63
N CYS A 54 0.27 -1.16 4.32
CA CYS A 54 -0.74 -2.18 4.20
C CYS A 54 -1.71 -2.07 5.39
N LYS A 55 -2.99 -1.77 5.12
CA LYS A 55 -4.03 -1.72 6.14
C LYS A 55 -5.06 -2.82 5.88
N ARG A 56 -5.05 -3.87 6.70
CA ARG A 56 -6.09 -4.90 6.65
C ARG A 56 -7.28 -4.48 7.53
N TYR A 57 -8.14 -3.60 7.00
CA TYR A 57 -9.28 -3.07 7.74
C TYR A 57 -10.60 -3.70 7.26
N GLN A 58 -11.60 -3.70 8.15
CA GLN A 58 -12.98 -4.04 7.82
C GLN A 58 -13.85 -2.79 7.58
N HIS A 59 -13.34 -1.61 7.97
CA HIS A 59 -14.03 -0.33 7.87
C HIS A 59 -13.32 0.57 6.86
N THR A 60 -14.07 1.50 6.27
CA THR A 60 -13.56 2.48 5.32
C THR A 60 -12.38 3.26 5.90
N VAL A 61 -11.33 3.42 5.10
CA VAL A 61 -10.15 4.20 5.49
C VAL A 61 -10.43 5.70 5.35
N GLY A 62 -10.21 6.44 6.44
CA GLY A 62 -10.38 7.88 6.49
C GLY A 62 -9.14 8.66 6.03
N ALA A 63 -9.29 9.98 5.98
CA ALA A 63 -8.24 10.88 5.51
C ALA A 63 -7.06 10.99 6.50
N GLU A 64 -7.27 10.68 7.78
CA GLU A 64 -6.24 10.62 8.82
C GLU A 64 -5.10 9.66 8.44
N VAL A 65 -5.43 8.45 7.96
CA VAL A 65 -4.42 7.46 7.56
C VAL A 65 -3.59 7.95 6.38
N VAL A 66 -4.22 8.62 5.42
CA VAL A 66 -3.50 9.18 4.25
C VAL A 66 -2.59 10.34 4.65
N ARG A 67 -3.01 11.16 5.63
CA ARG A 67 -2.18 12.26 6.17
C ARG A 67 -0.97 11.73 6.92
N GLU A 68 -1.14 10.70 7.74
CA GLU A 68 -0.05 10.02 8.43
C GLU A 68 0.95 9.45 7.42
N LEU A 69 0.47 8.72 6.40
CA LEU A 69 1.31 8.17 5.34
C LEU A 69 2.11 9.26 4.59
N TYR A 70 1.50 10.43 4.35
CA TYR A 70 2.21 11.56 3.74
C TYR A 70 3.34 12.10 4.64
N GLY A 71 3.13 12.15 5.95
CA GLY A 71 4.17 12.47 6.91
C GLY A 71 5.33 11.47 6.85
N THR A 72 5.02 10.17 6.83
CA THR A 72 6.01 9.09 6.70
C THR A 72 6.77 9.17 5.37
N LEU A 73 6.08 9.43 4.26
CA LEU A 73 6.70 9.64 2.94
C LEU A 73 7.78 10.72 2.99
N ILE A 74 7.47 11.88 3.58
CA ILE A 74 8.42 13.00 3.71
C ILE A 74 9.60 12.60 4.61
N HIS A 75 9.31 11.98 5.76
CA HIS A 75 10.33 11.53 6.71
C HIS A 75 11.33 10.55 6.07
N GLU A 76 10.83 9.56 5.33
CA GLU A 76 11.62 8.53 4.65
C GLU A 76 12.32 9.03 3.38
N ARG A 77 12.05 10.29 2.97
CA ARG A 77 12.49 10.90 1.72
C ARG A 77 12.21 9.99 0.51
N ALA A 78 11.07 9.30 0.53
CA ALA A 78 10.65 8.44 -0.56
C ALA A 78 10.04 9.28 -1.69
N ALA A 79 10.18 8.81 -2.93
CA ALA A 79 9.65 9.52 -4.09
C ALA A 79 8.14 9.32 -4.25
N HIS A 80 7.59 8.27 -3.65
CA HIS A 80 6.17 7.92 -3.75
C HIS A 80 5.72 7.07 -2.55
N ALA A 81 4.43 7.07 -2.25
CA ALA A 81 3.83 6.19 -1.26
C ALA A 81 2.62 5.44 -1.84
N PHE A 82 2.40 4.22 -1.36
CA PHE A 82 1.22 3.43 -1.65
C PHE A 82 0.47 3.11 -0.36
N LEU A 83 -0.82 3.42 -0.32
CA LEU A 83 -1.72 2.86 0.69
C LEU A 83 -2.47 1.70 0.05
N VAL A 84 -2.28 0.49 0.59
CA VAL A 84 -2.94 -0.72 0.12
C VAL A 84 -3.84 -1.24 1.22
N THR A 85 -5.13 -1.39 0.94
CA THR A 85 -6.12 -1.85 1.93
C THR A 85 -7.07 -2.88 1.34
N THR A 86 -7.64 -3.71 2.22
CA THR A 86 -8.75 -4.61 1.87
C THR A 86 -10.11 -3.89 1.90
N ALA A 87 -10.20 -2.74 2.57
CA ALA A 87 -11.43 -1.96 2.71
C ALA A 87 -11.59 -0.91 1.61
N ASP A 88 -12.73 -0.23 1.62
CA ASP A 88 -12.93 1.00 0.86
C ASP A 88 -12.11 2.16 1.43
N ILE A 89 -11.90 3.19 0.61
CA ILE A 89 -11.25 4.43 1.04
C ILE A 89 -12.24 5.58 0.82
N SER A 90 -12.40 6.42 1.84
CA SER A 90 -13.37 7.51 1.84
C SER A 90 -13.09 8.55 0.75
N THR A 91 -14.14 9.24 0.29
CA THR A 91 -14.00 10.37 -0.64
C THR A 91 -13.06 11.44 -0.10
N ALA A 92 -13.17 11.79 1.19
CA ALA A 92 -12.29 12.75 1.83
C ALA A 92 -10.80 12.34 1.77
N ALA A 93 -10.49 11.06 1.91
CA ALA A 93 -9.13 10.53 1.77
C ALA A 93 -8.63 10.63 0.32
N ARG A 94 -9.50 10.32 -0.65
CA ARG A 94 -9.20 10.45 -2.09
C ARG A 94 -8.95 11.90 -2.48
N ASP A 95 -9.84 12.81 -2.09
CA ASP A 95 -9.72 14.24 -2.35
C ASP A 95 -8.44 14.80 -1.75
N TRP A 96 -8.15 14.42 -0.50
CA TRP A 96 -6.93 14.86 0.16
C TRP A 96 -5.67 14.33 -0.52
N SER A 97 -5.69 13.13 -1.11
CA SER A 97 -4.53 12.57 -1.82
C SER A 97 -4.24 13.23 -3.18
N GLN A 98 -5.17 14.00 -3.75
CA GLN A 98 -5.00 14.61 -5.07
C GLN A 98 -3.76 15.52 -5.11
N GLY A 99 -3.00 15.40 -6.20
CA GLY A 99 -1.76 16.15 -6.43
C GLY A 99 -0.57 15.74 -5.55
N LYS A 100 -0.71 14.72 -4.68
CA LYS A 100 0.37 14.20 -3.85
C LYS A 100 0.96 12.94 -4.48
N PRO A 101 2.24 12.62 -4.22
CA PRO A 101 2.87 11.38 -4.69
C PRO A 101 2.41 10.18 -3.83
N ILE A 102 1.09 9.97 -3.78
CA ILE A 102 0.43 8.89 -3.06
C ILE A 102 -0.50 8.18 -4.05
N THR A 103 -0.43 6.85 -4.09
CA THR A 103 -1.42 6.03 -4.77
C THR A 103 -2.23 5.26 -3.75
N LEU A 104 -3.55 5.33 -3.90
CA LEU A 104 -4.51 4.62 -3.07
C LEU A 104 -4.97 3.37 -3.81
N ILE A 105 -4.86 2.21 -3.16
CA ILE A 105 -5.28 0.91 -3.68
C ILE A 105 -6.25 0.30 -2.66
N ASP A 106 -7.54 0.39 -2.94
CA ASP A 106 -8.59 -0.24 -2.15
C ASP A 106 -8.77 -1.72 -2.50
N GLY A 107 -9.69 -2.39 -1.79
CA GLY A 107 -9.93 -3.82 -1.95
C GLY A 107 -10.31 -4.22 -3.37
N GLU A 108 -11.20 -3.46 -4.01
CA GLU A 108 -11.63 -3.71 -5.40
C GLU A 108 -10.46 -3.55 -6.38
N THR A 109 -9.73 -2.45 -6.27
CA THR A 109 -8.55 -2.19 -7.12
C THR A 109 -7.48 -3.26 -6.91
N LEU A 110 -7.25 -3.70 -5.67
CA LEU A 110 -6.28 -4.74 -5.33
C LEU A 110 -6.63 -6.08 -6.00
N VAL A 111 -7.91 -6.45 -5.98
CA VAL A 111 -8.39 -7.66 -6.67
C VAL A 111 -8.19 -7.54 -8.18
N HIS A 112 -8.55 -6.40 -8.77
CA HIS A 112 -8.39 -6.18 -10.20
C HIS A 112 -6.91 -6.27 -10.62
N ILE A 113 -6.00 -5.66 -9.85
CA ILE A 113 -4.56 -5.76 -10.06
C ILE A 113 -4.09 -7.22 -9.95
N ALA A 114 -4.60 -7.96 -8.98
CA ALA A 114 -4.20 -9.36 -8.80
C ALA A 114 -4.62 -10.22 -9.99
N TYR A 115 -5.85 -10.05 -10.48
CA TYR A 115 -6.40 -10.81 -11.60
C TYR A 115 -5.62 -10.55 -12.91
N THR A 116 -5.32 -9.28 -13.19
CA THR A 116 -4.57 -8.86 -14.39
C THR A 116 -3.10 -9.31 -14.40
N LEU A 117 -2.55 -9.74 -13.26
CA LEU A 117 -1.19 -10.30 -13.18
C LEU A 117 -1.13 -11.82 -13.42
N THR A 118 -2.27 -12.47 -13.58
CA THR A 118 -2.40 -13.92 -13.81
C THR A 118 -2.86 -14.27 -15.23
N THR A 119 -3.29 -13.28 -16.01
CA THR A 119 -3.60 -13.39 -17.44
C THR A 119 -2.44 -12.86 -18.25
#